data_AF-A0A7V4LH08-F1
#
_entry.id   AF-A0A7V4LH08-F1
#
_cell.length_a   1.000
_cell.length_b   1.000
_cell.length_c   1.000
_cell.angle_alpha   90.00
_cell.angle_beta   90.00
_cell.angle_gamma   90.00
#
_symmetry.space_group_name_H-M   'P 1'
#
loop_
_entity.id
_entity.type
_entity.pdbx_description
1 polymer ?
#
loop_
_entity_poly.entity_id
_entity_poly.type
_entity_poly.pdbx_seq_one_letter_code
_entity_poly.pdbx_strand_id
1 'polypeptide(L)'
;MSNDRFDPAGYFRFDLARGRAVTERTGVLVLPVELLERLVGETDGGALERLARGFGEWLGKRVRDRLSGGGADPLSAAPETFLNELNGLFAVHGLGRAVLESFGEVLLVRLDADWIAGVHGAAFFEALFAGVFTTFLGQDASCLAMETPDGRCLLVASPAAIRRATQLRSAGVGPETIATRLYQEARAAREGGR
;
A
#
# COMPACT_ATOMS: atom_id res chain seq x y z
N MET A 1 -3.80 26.30 -16.28
CA MET A 1 -3.36 25.29 -15.29
C MET A 1 -4.53 24.34 -15.09
N SER A 2 -4.60 23.24 -15.86
CA SER A 2 -5.66 22.26 -15.66
C SER A 2 -5.34 21.50 -14.38
N ASN A 3 -6.31 21.48 -13.49
CA ASN A 3 -6.30 20.66 -12.30
C ASN A 3 -6.63 19.24 -12.79
N ASP A 4 -5.63 18.49 -13.25
CA ASP A 4 -5.77 17.07 -13.66
C ASP A 4 -5.94 16.20 -12.40
N ARG A 5 -6.94 16.55 -11.60
CA ARG A 5 -7.39 15.80 -10.44
C ARG A 5 -7.85 14.43 -10.92
N PHE A 6 -7.55 13.39 -10.15
CA PHE A 6 -8.05 12.03 -10.41
C PHE A 6 -9.56 12.05 -10.69
N ASP A 7 -9.96 11.60 -11.88
CA ASP A 7 -11.36 11.38 -12.23
C ASP A 7 -11.67 9.87 -12.09
N PRO A 8 -12.26 9.45 -10.96
CA PRO A 8 -12.60 8.04 -10.74
C PRO A 8 -13.69 7.54 -11.70
N ALA A 9 -14.58 8.42 -12.19
CA ALA A 9 -15.71 8.03 -13.02
C ALA A 9 -15.28 7.62 -14.43
N GLY A 10 -14.23 8.25 -14.96
CA GLY A 10 -13.64 7.93 -16.26
C GLY A 10 -12.56 6.85 -16.23
N TYR A 11 -12.21 6.31 -15.06
CA TYR A 11 -11.03 5.46 -14.91
C TYR A 11 -11.12 4.13 -15.67
N PHE A 12 -12.30 3.50 -15.66
CA PHE A 12 -12.59 2.30 -16.42
C PHE A 12 -13.49 2.61 -17.62
N ARG A 13 -13.10 2.08 -18.78
CA ARG A 13 -13.92 2.08 -19.98
C ARG A 13 -14.32 0.67 -20.35
N PHE A 14 -15.62 0.46 -20.45
CA PHE A 14 -16.22 -0.82 -20.83
C PHE A 14 -16.68 -0.77 -22.30
N ASP A 15 -16.03 -1.54 -23.16
CA ASP A 15 -16.48 -1.82 -24.51
C ASP A 15 -17.26 -3.14 -24.50
N LEU A 16 -18.57 -3.03 -24.24
CA LEU A 16 -19.47 -4.19 -24.14
C LEU A 16 -19.63 -4.91 -25.47
N ALA A 17 -19.55 -4.19 -26.60
CA ALA A 17 -19.65 -4.77 -27.93
C ALA A 17 -18.46 -5.71 -28.24
N ARG A 18 -17.29 -5.42 -27.67
CA ARG A 18 -16.08 -6.24 -27.82
C ARG A 18 -15.74 -7.10 -26.60
N GLY A 19 -16.53 -7.02 -25.53
CA GLY A 19 -16.27 -7.73 -24.27
C GLY A 19 -14.95 -7.32 -23.60
N ARG A 20 -14.58 -6.04 -23.65
CA ARG A 20 -13.30 -5.54 -23.12
C ARG A 20 -13.54 -4.50 -22.03
N ALA A 21 -12.78 -4.61 -20.94
CA ALA A 21 -12.59 -3.54 -19.98
C ALA A 21 -11.15 -3.04 -20.08
N VAL A 22 -10.97 -1.73 -20.08
CA VAL A 22 -9.65 -1.09 -20.14
C VAL A 22 -9.59 0.06 -19.15
N THR A 23 -8.42 0.28 -18.55
CA THR A 23 -8.04 1.60 -18.03
C THR A 23 -7.36 2.39 -19.15
N GLU A 24 -6.85 3.59 -18.87
CA GLU A 24 -6.18 4.47 -19.85
C GLU A 24 -5.20 3.77 -20.82
N ARG A 25 -4.43 2.77 -20.36
CA ARG A 25 -3.39 2.10 -21.16
C ARG A 25 -3.34 0.58 -21.00
N THR A 26 -4.28 -0.03 -20.29
CA THR A 26 -4.14 -1.44 -19.87
C THR A 26 -5.47 -2.15 -19.91
N GLY A 27 -5.51 -3.34 -20.49
CA GLY A 27 -6.66 -4.22 -20.40
C GLY A 27 -6.82 -4.73 -18.98
N VAL A 28 -8.05 -4.78 -18.49
CA VAL A 28 -8.37 -5.24 -17.14
C VAL A 28 -9.50 -6.26 -17.19
N LEU A 29 -9.58 -7.08 -16.15
CA LEU A 29 -10.67 -8.00 -15.91
C LEU A 29 -11.41 -7.57 -14.65
N VAL A 30 -12.75 -7.58 -14.72
CA VAL A 30 -13.60 -7.43 -13.54
C VAL A 30 -13.96 -8.83 -13.07
N LEU A 31 -13.62 -9.14 -11.83
CA LEU A 31 -13.80 -10.47 -11.24
C LEU A 31 -14.72 -10.36 -10.02
N PRO A 32 -15.63 -11.31 -9.81
CA PRO A 32 -16.30 -11.48 -8.52
C PRO A 32 -15.27 -11.72 -7.42
N VAL A 33 -15.51 -11.14 -6.24
CA VAL A 33 -14.55 -11.21 -5.13
C VAL A 33 -14.33 -12.65 -4.67
N GLU A 34 -15.37 -13.50 -4.74
CA GLU A 34 -15.34 -14.91 -4.34
C GLU A 34 -14.43 -15.75 -5.25
N LEU A 35 -14.25 -15.32 -6.51
CA LEU A 35 -13.29 -15.98 -7.41
C LEU A 35 -11.86 -15.64 -7.02
N LEU A 36 -11.62 -14.40 -6.58
CA LEU A 36 -10.33 -13.98 -6.08
C LEU A 36 -10.00 -14.69 -4.76
N GLU A 37 -10.98 -14.86 -3.86
CA GLU A 37 -10.83 -15.65 -2.63
C GLU A 37 -10.34 -17.07 -2.91
N ARG A 38 -10.98 -17.75 -3.87
CA ARG A 38 -10.60 -19.12 -4.25
C ARG A 38 -9.21 -19.15 -4.85
N LEU A 39 -8.89 -18.22 -5.75
CA LEU A 39 -7.57 -18.12 -6.34
C LEU A 39 -6.50 -17.94 -5.26
N VAL A 40 -6.72 -17.01 -4.33
CA VAL A 40 -5.81 -16.74 -3.21
C VAL A 40 -5.67 -17.96 -2.30
N GLY A 41 -6.78 -18.63 -1.95
CA GLY A 41 -6.78 -19.81 -1.08
C GLY A 41 -6.11 -21.05 -1.67
N GLU A 42 -6.10 -21.19 -2.99
CA GLU A 42 -5.46 -22.31 -3.70
C GLU A 42 -4.01 -22.01 -4.12
N THR A 43 -3.57 -20.75 -4.00
CA THR A 43 -2.23 -20.32 -4.41
C THR A 43 -1.22 -20.53 -3.28
N ASP A 44 -0.01 -21.00 -3.61
CA ASP A 44 1.07 -21.07 -2.62
C ASP A 44 1.44 -19.67 -2.09
N GLY A 45 1.91 -19.61 -0.83
CA GLY A 45 2.18 -18.32 -0.18
C GLY A 45 3.16 -17.42 -0.95
N GLY A 46 4.14 -18.00 -1.65
CA GLY A 46 5.11 -17.23 -2.43
C GLY A 46 4.54 -16.66 -3.73
N ALA A 47 3.65 -17.39 -4.40
CA ALA A 47 2.95 -16.92 -5.58
C ALA A 47 1.96 -15.80 -5.25
N LEU A 48 1.26 -15.90 -4.11
CA LEU A 48 0.38 -14.85 -3.60
C LEU A 48 1.17 -13.57 -3.29
N GLU A 49 2.31 -13.70 -2.62
CA GLU A 49 3.19 -12.57 -2.31
C GLU A 49 3.67 -11.86 -3.58
N ARG A 50 4.13 -12.61 -4.59
CA ARG A 50 4.57 -12.03 -5.88
C ARG A 50 3.43 -11.33 -6.61
N LEU A 51 2.24 -11.92 -6.61
CA LEU A 51 1.05 -11.33 -7.24
C LEU A 51 0.69 -10.00 -6.57
N ALA A 52 0.55 -10.02 -5.24
CA ALA A 52 0.19 -8.84 -4.46
C ALA A 52 1.24 -7.75 -4.58
N ARG A 53 2.52 -8.10 -4.47
CA ARG A 53 3.64 -7.17 -4.65
C ARG A 53 3.64 -6.55 -6.04
N GLY A 54 3.49 -7.35 -7.11
CA GLY A 54 3.43 -6.84 -8.47
C GLY A 54 2.25 -5.88 -8.72
N PHE A 55 1.09 -6.17 -8.10
CA PHE A 55 -0.04 -5.24 -8.14
C PHE A 55 0.26 -3.94 -7.40
N GLY A 56 0.91 -4.04 -6.24
CA GLY A 56 1.37 -2.89 -5.46
C GLY A 56 2.36 -2.03 -6.23
N GLU A 57 3.33 -2.64 -6.90
CA GLU A 57 4.31 -1.94 -7.74
C GLU A 57 3.63 -1.19 -8.90
N TRP A 58 2.65 -1.82 -9.54
CA TRP A 58 1.83 -1.17 -10.57
C TRP A 58 1.05 0.04 -10.03
N LEU A 59 0.45 -0.06 -8.85
CA LEU A 59 -0.25 1.05 -8.19
C LEU A 59 0.73 2.18 -7.82
N GLY A 60 1.86 1.85 -7.20
CA GLY A 60 2.89 2.81 -6.80
C GLY A 60 3.45 3.58 -7.99
N LYS A 61 3.65 2.90 -9.13
CA LYS A 61 4.04 3.55 -10.40
C LYS A 61 2.96 4.51 -10.89
N ARG A 62 1.69 4.13 -10.86
CA ARG A 62 0.57 5.00 -11.26
C ARG A 62 0.49 6.25 -10.40
N VAL A 63 0.62 6.12 -9.07
CA VAL A 63 0.65 7.29 -8.18
C VAL A 63 1.83 8.19 -8.54
N ARG A 64 3.02 7.61 -8.71
CA ARG A 64 4.21 8.36 -9.11
C ARG A 64 3.99 9.11 -10.43
N ASP A 65 3.54 8.43 -11.48
CA ASP A 65 3.31 9.02 -12.81
C ASP A 65 2.31 10.19 -12.74
N ARG A 66 1.29 10.09 -11.87
CA ARG A 66 0.28 11.14 -11.66
C ARG A 66 0.85 12.34 -10.91
N LEU A 67 1.69 12.12 -9.90
CA LEU A 67 2.35 13.20 -9.15
C LEU A 67 3.50 13.86 -9.93
N SER A 68 4.12 13.14 -10.86
CA SER A 68 5.15 13.68 -11.76
C SER A 68 4.61 14.55 -12.90
N GLY A 69 3.29 14.80 -12.92
CA GLY A 69 2.65 15.64 -13.95
C GLY A 69 3.34 17.00 -14.08
N GLY A 70 3.79 17.33 -15.29
CA GLY A 70 4.52 18.58 -15.57
C GLY A 70 6.02 18.56 -15.21
N GLY A 71 6.60 17.39 -14.94
CA GLY A 71 8.04 17.22 -14.68
C GLY A 71 8.47 17.48 -13.23
N ALA A 72 7.51 17.57 -12.31
CA ALA A 72 7.78 17.70 -10.89
C ALA A 72 8.36 16.40 -10.30
N ASP A 73 9.18 16.52 -9.26
CA ASP A 73 9.63 15.37 -8.48
C ASP A 73 8.43 14.84 -7.66
N PRO A 74 7.98 13.59 -7.86
CA PRO A 74 6.87 13.01 -7.11
C PRO A 74 7.12 12.95 -5.60
N LEU A 75 8.39 12.94 -5.16
CA LEU A 75 8.75 12.96 -3.74
C LEU A 75 8.66 14.35 -3.12
N SER A 76 8.51 15.40 -3.92
CA SER A 76 8.24 16.76 -3.43
C SER A 76 6.78 17.00 -3.06
N ALA A 77 5.88 16.07 -3.42
CA ALA A 77 4.47 16.15 -3.07
C ALA A 77 4.26 15.93 -1.56
N ALA A 78 3.28 16.64 -0.99
CA ALA A 78 2.87 16.40 0.39
C ALA A 78 2.39 14.93 0.57
N PRO A 79 2.69 14.28 1.71
CA PRO A 79 2.24 12.91 1.99
C PRO A 79 0.72 12.71 1.81
N GLU A 80 -0.08 13.73 2.15
CA GLU A 80 -1.53 13.74 1.98
C GLU A 80 -1.92 13.67 0.50
N THR A 81 -1.14 14.29 -0.39
CA THR A 81 -1.37 14.24 -1.83
C THR A 81 -1.09 12.84 -2.38
N PHE A 82 0.02 12.22 -1.96
CA PHE A 82 0.31 10.81 -2.28
C PHE A 82 -0.84 9.89 -1.84
N LEU A 83 -1.33 10.10 -0.61
CA LEU A 83 -2.44 9.31 -0.09
C LEU A 83 -3.73 9.49 -0.85
N ASN A 84 -4.06 10.72 -1.22
CA ASN A 84 -5.28 11.00 -1.96
C ASN A 84 -5.26 10.30 -3.32
N GLU A 85 -4.13 10.30 -4.01
CA GLU A 85 -3.96 9.57 -5.27
C GLU A 85 -4.02 8.05 -5.06
N LEU A 86 -3.36 7.52 -4.03
CA LEU A 86 -3.39 6.10 -3.69
C LEU A 86 -4.81 5.64 -3.33
N ASN A 87 -5.54 6.41 -2.52
CA ASN A 87 -6.92 6.13 -2.13
C ASN A 87 -7.87 6.19 -3.32
N GLY A 88 -7.65 7.12 -4.26
CA GLY A 88 -8.39 7.14 -5.51
C GLY A 88 -8.22 5.83 -6.28
N LEU A 89 -6.97 5.37 -6.44
CA LEU A 89 -6.69 4.09 -7.09
C LEU A 89 -7.25 2.90 -6.32
N PHE A 90 -7.19 2.89 -5.00
CA PHE A 90 -7.74 1.82 -4.18
C PHE A 90 -9.26 1.75 -4.33
N ALA A 91 -9.94 2.89 -4.26
CA ALA A 91 -11.39 2.96 -4.41
C ALA A 91 -11.86 2.39 -5.75
N VAL A 92 -11.21 2.77 -6.86
CA VAL A 92 -11.62 2.26 -8.19
C VAL A 92 -11.31 0.77 -8.36
N HIS A 93 -10.24 0.24 -7.77
CA HIS A 93 -9.93 -1.19 -7.84
C HIS A 93 -10.73 -2.05 -6.86
N GLY A 94 -11.62 -1.45 -6.07
CA GLY A 94 -12.27 -2.16 -4.99
C GLY A 94 -11.23 -2.73 -4.03
N LEU A 95 -10.29 -1.89 -3.57
CA LEU A 95 -9.34 -2.10 -2.46
C LEU A 95 -9.69 -1.27 -1.21
N GLY A 96 -10.77 -0.49 -1.28
CA GLY A 96 -11.29 0.28 -0.16
C GLY A 96 -10.55 1.59 0.03
N ARG A 97 -10.36 1.97 1.29
CA ARG A 97 -9.69 3.21 1.69
C ARG A 97 -8.62 2.91 2.73
N ALA A 98 -7.47 3.53 2.53
CA ALA A 98 -6.36 3.54 3.46
C ALA A 98 -6.25 4.91 4.16
N VAL A 99 -5.90 4.91 5.44
CA VAL A 99 -5.57 6.12 6.19
C VAL A 99 -4.12 6.00 6.63
N LEU A 100 -3.28 7.01 6.36
CA LEU A 100 -1.96 7.08 7.00
C LEU A 100 -2.10 7.77 8.34
N GLU A 101 -1.46 7.17 9.32
CA GLU A 101 -1.09 7.79 10.57
C GLU A 101 0.43 7.86 10.60
N SER A 102 0.96 9.08 10.67
CA SER A 102 2.40 9.29 10.78
C SER A 102 2.81 9.35 12.25
N PHE A 103 3.83 8.56 12.58
CA PHE A 103 4.51 8.61 13.86
C PHE A 103 5.98 8.96 13.62
N GLY A 104 6.23 10.25 13.37
CA GLY A 104 7.53 10.73 12.90
C GLY A 104 7.83 10.20 11.49
N GLU A 105 8.87 9.37 11.36
CA GLU A 105 9.27 8.76 10.08
C GLU A 105 8.68 7.36 9.87
N VAL A 106 7.88 6.90 10.82
CA VAL A 106 7.19 5.62 10.71
C VAL A 106 5.79 5.87 10.19
N LEU A 107 5.44 5.15 9.12
CA LEU A 107 4.12 5.20 8.52
C LEU A 107 3.31 4.00 8.98
N LEU A 108 2.21 4.26 9.67
CA LEU A 108 1.16 3.29 9.91
C LEU A 108 0.05 3.51 8.89
N VAL A 109 -0.34 2.44 8.20
CA VAL A 109 -1.51 2.45 7.33
C VAL A 109 -2.63 1.73 8.06
N ARG A 110 -3.72 2.43 8.37
CA ARG A 110 -4.98 1.79 8.78
C ARG A 110 -5.78 1.44 7.54
N LEU A 111 -6.24 0.20 7.48
CA LEU A 111 -7.22 -0.24 6.49
C LEU A 111 -8.56 -0.43 7.20
N ASP A 112 -9.63 -0.27 6.45
CA ASP A 112 -10.97 -0.56 6.94
C ASP A 112 -11.08 -2.06 7.34
N ALA A 113 -11.73 -2.35 8.47
CA ALA A 113 -11.63 -3.62 9.18
C ALA A 113 -12.12 -4.82 8.35
N ASP A 114 -13.11 -4.58 7.50
CA ASP A 114 -13.71 -5.61 6.63
C ASP A 114 -12.75 -6.12 5.55
N TRP A 115 -11.71 -5.34 5.22
CA TRP A 115 -10.78 -5.65 4.13
C TRP A 115 -9.69 -6.61 4.54
N ILE A 116 -9.12 -6.41 5.74
CA ILE A 116 -8.05 -7.28 6.25
C ILE A 116 -8.63 -8.55 6.88
N ALA A 117 -9.86 -8.50 7.40
CA ALA A 117 -10.54 -9.67 7.97
C ALA A 117 -11.04 -10.67 6.90
N GLY A 118 -11.21 -10.24 5.65
CA GLY A 118 -11.65 -11.07 4.52
C GLY A 118 -10.54 -11.57 3.58
N VAL A 119 -11.00 -12.01 2.40
CA VAL A 119 -10.37 -12.44 1.12
C VAL A 119 -8.84 -12.43 0.97
N HIS A 120 -8.18 -11.36 1.40
CA HIS A 120 -6.79 -11.10 1.08
C HIS A 120 -5.83 -11.56 2.17
N GLY A 121 -6.27 -11.53 3.43
CA GLY A 121 -5.41 -11.76 4.58
C GLY A 121 -4.30 -10.71 4.75
N ALA A 122 -3.66 -10.72 5.92
CA ALA A 122 -2.58 -9.79 6.24
C ALA A 122 -1.41 -9.82 5.24
N ALA A 123 -1.01 -11.02 4.80
CA ALA A 123 0.14 -11.22 3.91
C ALA A 123 -0.04 -10.57 2.53
N PHE A 124 -1.25 -10.61 1.96
CA PHE A 124 -1.52 -9.94 0.69
C PHE A 124 -1.32 -8.42 0.83
N PHE A 125 -1.88 -7.81 1.87
CA PHE A 125 -1.75 -6.37 2.07
C PHE A 125 -0.32 -5.97 2.45
N GLU A 126 0.39 -6.78 3.23
CA GLU A 126 1.82 -6.56 3.50
C GLU A 126 2.62 -6.50 2.18
N ALA A 127 2.43 -7.48 1.29
CA ALA A 127 3.10 -7.54 0.00
C ALA A 127 2.67 -6.42 -0.95
N LEU A 128 1.37 -6.12 -1.01
CA LEU A 128 0.79 -5.04 -1.81
C LEU A 128 1.40 -3.69 -1.41
N PHE A 129 1.35 -3.33 -0.12
CA PHE A 129 1.90 -2.06 0.34
C PHE A 129 3.42 -2.01 0.23
N ALA A 130 4.13 -3.13 0.45
CA ALA A 130 5.57 -3.19 0.20
C ALA A 130 5.89 -2.86 -1.28
N GLY A 131 5.11 -3.38 -2.23
CA GLY A 131 5.22 -3.05 -3.65
C GLY A 131 4.94 -1.58 -3.95
N VAL A 132 3.85 -1.03 -3.40
CA VAL A 132 3.48 0.40 -3.55
C VAL A 132 4.61 1.30 -3.08
N PHE A 133 5.07 1.12 -1.83
CA PHE A 133 6.08 1.99 -1.24
C PHE A 133 7.46 1.77 -1.85
N THR A 134 7.83 0.53 -2.18
CA THR A 134 9.11 0.26 -2.87
C THR A 134 9.14 0.99 -4.21
N THR A 135 8.04 0.86 -4.97
CA THR A 135 7.96 1.52 -6.27
C THR A 135 7.85 3.01 -6.13
N PHE A 136 7.10 3.56 -5.17
CA PHE A 136 6.90 5.00 -5.03
C PHE A 136 8.14 5.73 -4.49
N LEU A 137 8.82 5.15 -3.50
CA LEU A 137 10.02 5.72 -2.87
C LEU A 137 11.30 5.44 -3.67
N GLY A 138 11.31 4.40 -4.51
CA GLY A 138 12.52 3.97 -5.22
C GLY A 138 13.55 3.32 -4.29
N GLN A 139 13.12 2.88 -3.11
CA GLN A 139 13.93 2.23 -2.08
C GLN A 139 13.16 1.04 -1.52
N ASP A 140 13.85 -0.02 -1.11
CA ASP A 140 13.17 -1.21 -0.57
C ASP A 140 12.34 -0.89 0.67
N ALA A 141 11.05 -1.18 0.57
CA ALA A 141 10.11 -1.12 1.68
C ALA A 141 9.60 -2.54 2.02
N SER A 142 9.31 -2.75 3.29
CA SER A 142 8.64 -3.94 3.80
C SER A 142 7.49 -3.51 4.71
N CYS A 143 6.49 -4.37 4.82
CA CYS A 143 5.33 -4.10 5.66
C CYS A 143 5.13 -5.19 6.70
N LEU A 144 4.51 -4.82 7.82
CA LEU A 144 4.12 -5.74 8.88
C LEU A 144 2.72 -5.41 9.36
N ALA A 145 1.79 -6.35 9.21
CA ALA A 145 0.45 -6.27 9.75
C ALA A 145 0.47 -6.48 11.27
N MET A 146 -0.35 -5.70 11.95
CA MET A 146 -0.52 -5.75 13.38
C MET A 146 -1.99 -5.54 13.74
N GLU A 147 -2.42 -6.23 14.79
CA GLU A 147 -3.73 -6.03 15.39
C GLU A 147 -3.68 -4.78 16.31
N THR A 148 -4.71 -3.95 16.26
CA THR A 148 -4.95 -2.81 17.14
C THR A 148 -6.33 -2.96 17.81
N PRO A 149 -6.61 -2.23 18.90
CA PRO A 149 -7.95 -2.24 19.51
C PRO A 149 -9.08 -1.84 18.53
N ASP A 150 -8.76 -0.97 17.56
CA ASP A 150 -9.71 -0.45 16.58
C ASP A 150 -9.72 -1.24 15.25
N GLY A 151 -8.99 -2.35 15.15
CA GLY A 151 -8.89 -3.16 13.94
C GLY A 151 -7.47 -3.61 13.62
N ARG A 152 -7.00 -3.33 12.41
CA ARG A 152 -5.68 -3.76 11.94
C ARG A 152 -4.95 -2.61 11.26
N CYS A 153 -3.64 -2.57 11.42
CA CYS A 153 -2.77 -1.62 10.75
C CYS A 153 -1.57 -2.31 10.11
N LEU A 154 -0.95 -1.64 9.15
CA LEU A 154 0.30 -2.04 8.52
C LEU A 154 1.37 -1.04 8.90
N LEU A 155 2.45 -1.53 9.48
CA LEU A 155 3.69 -0.78 9.64
C LEU A 155 4.49 -0.85 8.35
N VAL A 156 4.84 0.30 7.79
CA VAL A 156 5.68 0.42 6.59
C VAL A 156 7.04 0.94 7.02
N ALA A 157 8.10 0.18 6.73
CA ALA A 157 9.47 0.59 7.06
C ALA A 157 10.50 -0.13 6.18
N SER A 158 11.78 0.17 6.40
CA SER A 158 12.86 -0.59 5.76
C SER A 158 12.84 -2.07 6.19
N PRO A 159 13.40 -3.00 5.40
CA PRO A 159 13.47 -4.42 5.77
C PRO A 159 14.13 -4.67 7.13
N ALA A 160 15.15 -3.88 7.49
CA ALA A 160 15.80 -3.97 8.79
C ALA A 160 14.88 -3.57 9.94
N ALA A 161 14.16 -2.45 9.78
CA ALA A 161 13.18 -1.98 10.76
C ALA A 161 12.01 -2.98 10.92
N ILE A 162 11.55 -3.61 9.83
CA ILE A 162 10.50 -4.63 9.90
C ILE A 162 10.99 -5.88 10.63
N ARG A 163 12.22 -6.37 10.39
CA ARG A 163 12.79 -7.48 11.18
C ARG A 163 12.80 -7.15 12.67
N ARG A 164 13.16 -5.91 13.03
CA ARG A 164 13.14 -5.43 14.41
C ARG A 164 11.71 -5.35 14.97
N ALA A 165 10.76 -4.83 14.19
CA ALA A 165 9.34 -4.77 14.54
C ALA A 165 8.76 -6.16 14.82
N THR A 166 9.09 -7.15 14.01
CA THR A 166 8.66 -8.55 14.19
C THR A 166 9.15 -9.11 15.51
N GLN A 167 10.41 -8.86 15.89
CA GLN A 167 10.92 -9.28 17.20
C GLN A 167 10.16 -8.61 18.36
N LEU A 168 9.90 -7.31 18.27
CA LEU A 168 9.16 -6.57 19.29
C LEU A 168 7.70 -7.04 19.40
N ARG A 169 7.05 -7.31 18.27
CA ARG A 169 5.69 -7.87 18.22
C ARG A 169 5.62 -9.23 18.88
N SER A 170 6.58 -10.12 18.60
CA SER A 170 6.67 -11.43 19.26
C SER A 170 6.91 -11.34 20.77
N ALA A 171 7.41 -10.21 21.27
CA ALA A 171 7.55 -9.91 22.69
C ALA A 171 6.29 -9.23 23.30
N GLY A 172 5.19 -9.13 22.56
CA GLY A 172 3.92 -8.55 23.03
C GLY A 172 3.88 -7.03 23.04
N VAL A 173 4.82 -6.35 22.37
CA VAL A 173 4.83 -4.88 22.29
C VAL A 173 3.75 -4.41 21.31
N GLY A 174 2.94 -3.44 21.73
CA GLY A 174 1.85 -2.89 20.91
C GLY A 174 2.33 -2.04 19.71
N PRO A 175 1.50 -1.88 18.66
CA PRO A 175 1.85 -1.19 17.41
C PRO A 175 2.43 0.22 17.57
N GLU A 176 1.78 1.05 18.38
CA GLU A 176 2.20 2.44 18.62
C GLU A 176 3.55 2.51 19.33
N THR A 177 3.79 1.59 20.27
CA THR A 177 5.07 1.49 20.98
C THR A 177 6.17 0.99 20.05
N ILE A 178 5.87 0.05 19.16
CA ILE A 178 6.80 -0.40 18.11
C ILE A 178 7.16 0.78 17.21
N ALA A 179 6.18 1.51 16.69
CA ALA A 179 6.41 2.67 15.82
C ALA A 179 7.27 3.73 16.51
N THR A 180 6.95 4.05 17.77
CA THR A 180 7.71 5.03 18.57
C THR A 180 9.16 4.59 18.79
N ARG A 181 9.39 3.31 19.14
CA ARG A 181 10.75 2.78 19.34
C ARG A 181 11.57 2.81 18.07
N LEU A 182 10.99 2.38 16.94
CA LEU A 182 11.67 2.40 15.65
C LEU A 182 12.04 3.82 15.23
N TYR A 183 11.15 4.78 15.45
CA TYR A 183 11.44 6.20 15.19
C TYR A 183 12.61 6.72 16.04
N GLN A 184 12.62 6.41 17.34
CA GLN A 184 13.71 6.80 18.25
C GLN A 184 15.04 6.16 17.86
N GLU A 185 15.04 4.87 17.52
CA GLU A 185 16.23 4.14 17.06
C GLU A 185 16.78 4.74 15.76
N ALA A 186 15.91 5.04 14.78
CA ALA A 186 16.30 5.68 13.52
C ALA A 186 16.87 7.08 13.73
N ARG A 187 16.27 7.87 14.63
CA ARG A 187 16.75 9.21 14.97
C ARG A 187 18.13 9.17 15.62
N ALA A 188 18.32 8.30 16.61
CA ALA A 188 19.60 8.15 17.30
C ALA A 188 20.73 7.72 16.35
N ALA A 189 20.44 6.84 15.39
CA ALA A 189 21.41 6.42 14.37
C ALA A 189 21.89 7.57 13.48
N ARG A 190 21.04 8.57 13.19
CA ARG A 190 21.40 9.75 12.40
C ARG A 190 22.18 10.78 13.21
N GLU A 191 21.85 10.94 14.47
CA GLU A 191 22.52 11.89 15.37
C GLU A 191 23.91 11.37 15.81
N GLY A 192 24.08 10.05 15.96
CA GLY A 192 25.36 9.42 16.33
C GLY A 192 26.31 9.10 15.16
N GLY A 193 25.87 9.33 13.91
CA GLY A 193 26.68 9.13 12.70
C GLY A 193 27.42 10.38 12.20
N ARG A 194 27.51 11.43 13.03
CA ARG A 194 28.26 12.67 12.74
C ARG A 194 29.61 12.67 13.46
#